data_AF-J2V0S2-F1
#
_entry.id   AF-J2V0S2-F1
#
_cell.length_a   1.000
_cell.length_b   1.000
_cell.length_c   1.000
_cell.angle_alpha   90.00
_cell.angle_beta   90.00
_cell.angle_gamma   90.00
#
_symmetry.space_group_name_H-M   'P 1'
#
loop_
_entity.id
_entity.type
_entity.pdbx_description
1 polymer ?
#
loop_
_entity_poly.entity_id
_entity_poly.type
_entity_poly.pdbx_seq_one_letter_code
_entity_poly.pdbx_strand_id
1 'polypeptide(L)'
;GARTCEVTDRQWRYINVRRLFNQVERDISDVMQRYMYEPNTPATWVRAKTSISNYLYNLWQLGALQGARPEDGYQVSLGLDESMSATDIEEGKMIACLRLAPSKPAEFIVLLFSQDMV
;
A
#
# COMPACT_ATOMS: atom_id res chain seq x y z
N GLY A 1 -18.80 5.67 -15.88
CA GLY A 1 -18.63 5.10 -14.53
C GLY A 1 -17.19 4.63 -14.37
N ALA A 2 -16.63 4.69 -13.16
CA ALA A 2 -15.21 4.35 -12.89
C ALA A 2 -15.01 2.90 -12.40
N ARG A 3 -15.85 1.97 -12.83
CA ARG A 3 -15.84 0.57 -12.37
C ARG A 3 -14.98 -0.30 -13.29
N THR A 4 -14.29 -1.28 -12.72
CA THR A 4 -13.59 -2.34 -13.46
C THR A 4 -14.60 -3.37 -13.99
N CYS A 5 -14.14 -4.31 -14.82
CA CYS A 5 -14.92 -5.49 -15.22
C CYS A 5 -15.09 -6.51 -14.08
N GLU A 6 -14.56 -6.23 -12.88
CA GLU A 6 -14.67 -7.11 -11.72
C GLU A 6 -16.08 -7.02 -11.12
N VAL A 7 -16.73 -8.18 -11.00
CA VAL A 7 -18.14 -8.27 -10.60
C VAL A 7 -18.28 -8.73 -9.15
N THR A 8 -17.36 -9.57 -8.68
CA THR A 8 -17.50 -10.28 -7.40
C THR A 8 -16.75 -9.58 -6.29
N ASP A 9 -15.50 -9.16 -6.55
CA ASP A 9 -14.68 -8.52 -5.53
C ASP A 9 -14.98 -7.01 -5.41
N ARG A 10 -15.50 -6.61 -4.25
CA ARG A 10 -15.79 -5.21 -3.92
C ARG A 10 -14.51 -4.38 -3.71
N GLN A 11 -13.38 -5.00 -3.41
CA GLN A 11 -12.10 -4.33 -3.17
C GLN A 11 -11.51 -3.76 -4.47
N TRP A 12 -11.64 -4.49 -5.59
CA TRP A 12 -11.09 -4.12 -6.90
C TRP A 12 -12.12 -3.49 -7.85
N ARG A 13 -13.28 -3.10 -7.32
CA ARG A 13 -14.39 -2.55 -8.10
C ARG A 13 -14.03 -1.28 -8.86
N TYR A 14 -13.13 -0.44 -8.34
CA TYR A 14 -12.85 0.88 -8.92
C TYR A 14 -11.53 0.91 -9.69
N ILE A 15 -11.54 1.53 -10.87
CA ILE A 15 -10.39 1.63 -11.77
C ILE A 15 -9.24 2.40 -11.11
N ASN A 16 -9.55 3.48 -10.38
CA ASN A 16 -8.53 4.29 -9.70
C ASN A 16 -7.79 3.48 -8.63
N VAL A 17 -8.52 2.66 -7.87
CA VAL A 17 -7.94 1.75 -6.87
C VAL A 17 -7.01 0.76 -7.56
N ARG A 18 -7.47 0.07 -8.61
CA ARG A 18 -6.63 -0.93 -9.29
C ARG A 18 -5.38 -0.30 -9.93
N ARG A 19 -5.51 0.89 -10.53
CA ARG A 19 -4.38 1.61 -11.11
C ARG A 19 -3.37 2.06 -10.05
N LEU A 20 -3.83 2.51 -8.89
CA LEU A 20 -2.96 2.86 -7.77
C LEU A 20 -2.11 1.66 -7.35
N PHE A 21 -2.72 0.50 -7.12
CA PHE A 21 -1.96 -0.71 -6.76
C PHE A 21 -0.96 -1.13 -7.85
N ASN A 22 -1.36 -1.11 -9.13
CA ASN A 22 -0.44 -1.42 -10.23
C ASN A 22 0.76 -0.45 -10.30
N GLN A 23 0.54 0.83 -10.00
CA GLN A 23 1.61 1.83 -9.96
C GLN A 23 2.53 1.59 -8.77
N VAL A 24 1.96 1.42 -7.58
CA VAL A 24 2.72 1.15 -6.36
C VAL A 24 3.57 -0.11 -6.47
N GLU A 25 3.01 -1.19 -7.03
CA GLU A 25 3.74 -2.44 -7.26
C GLU A 25 4.96 -2.24 -8.17
N ARG A 26 4.78 -1.51 -9.27
CA ARG A 26 5.87 -1.18 -10.21
C ARG A 26 6.96 -0.35 -9.54
N ASP A 27 6.58 0.77 -8.94
CA ASP A 27 7.52 1.73 -8.37
C ASP A 27 8.30 1.11 -7.21
N ILE A 28 7.65 0.29 -6.37
CA ILE A 28 8.31 -0.43 -5.28
C ILE A 28 9.22 -1.53 -5.81
N SER A 29 8.85 -2.24 -6.88
CA SER A 29 9.74 -3.20 -7.53
C SER A 29 11.05 -2.53 -7.97
N ASP A 30 10.96 -1.36 -8.60
CA ASP A 30 12.14 -0.60 -9.05
C ASP A 30 13.01 -0.10 -7.87
N VAL A 31 12.39 0.25 -6.73
CA VAL A 31 13.11 0.57 -5.50
C VAL A 31 13.81 -0.67 -4.93
N MET A 32 13.13 -1.83 -4.94
CA MET A 32 13.64 -3.07 -4.37
C MET A 32 14.78 -3.69 -5.18
N GLN A 33 14.82 -3.46 -6.50
CA GLN A 33 15.93 -3.89 -7.36
C GLN A 33 17.30 -3.40 -6.88
N ARG A 34 17.40 -2.27 -6.18
CA ARG A 34 18.67 -1.75 -5.64
C ARG A 34 19.26 -2.61 -4.53
N TYR A 35 18.42 -3.40 -3.86
CA TYR A 35 18.82 -4.31 -2.80
C TYR A 35 19.04 -5.74 -3.32
N MET A 36 18.80 -5.98 -4.61
CA MET A 36 19.12 -7.24 -5.24
C MET A 36 20.63 -7.47 -5.12
N TYR A 37 21.01 -8.63 -4.58
CA TYR A 37 22.40 -9.02 -4.28
C TYR A 37 23.08 -8.30 -3.10
N GLU A 38 22.38 -7.43 -2.35
CA GLU A 38 22.90 -7.01 -1.05
C GLU A 38 22.84 -8.16 -0.03
N PRO A 39 23.73 -8.20 0.98
CA PRO A 39 23.65 -9.18 2.07
C PRO A 39 22.30 -9.10 2.79
N ASN A 40 21.63 -10.26 2.98
CA ASN A 40 20.32 -10.35 3.63
C ASN A 40 20.45 -10.16 5.16
N THR A 41 20.70 -8.92 5.57
CA THR A 41 20.98 -8.55 6.97
C THR A 41 19.94 -7.57 7.51
N PRO A 42 19.78 -7.45 8.84
CA PRO A 42 18.89 -6.46 9.45
C PRO A 42 19.16 -5.02 8.99
N ALA A 43 20.41 -4.67 8.67
CA ALA A 43 20.74 -3.34 8.15
C ALA A 43 20.12 -3.08 6.77
N THR A 44 20.18 -4.05 5.87
CA THR A 44 19.56 -3.98 4.54
C THR A 44 18.03 -3.90 4.64
N TRP A 45 17.43 -4.64 5.57
CA TRP A 45 16.00 -4.61 5.84
C TRP A 45 15.50 -3.23 6.26
N VAL A 46 16.20 -2.59 7.20
CA VAL A 46 15.86 -1.24 7.66
C VAL A 46 15.98 -0.23 6.51
N ARG A 47 17.02 -0.33 5.68
CA ARG A 47 17.18 0.54 4.50
C ARG A 47 16.04 0.34 3.49
N ALA A 48 15.70 -0.91 3.16
CA ALA A 48 14.60 -1.23 2.25
C ALA A 48 13.24 -0.73 2.81
N LYS A 49 12.94 -1.02 4.07
CA LYS A 49 11.72 -0.58 4.78
C LYS A 49 11.61 0.95 4.79
N THR A 50 12.72 1.66 4.99
CA THR A 50 12.76 3.13 4.96
C THR A 50 12.48 3.67 3.56
N SER A 51 13.11 3.11 2.52
CA SER A 51 12.88 3.52 1.13
C SER A 51 11.43 3.32 0.69
N ILE A 52 10.83 2.17 1.03
CA ILE A 52 9.40 1.89 0.77
C ILE A 52 8.52 2.89 1.54
N SER A 53 8.81 3.10 2.83
CA SER A 53 8.01 3.99 3.68
C SER A 53 8.04 5.44 3.19
N ASN A 54 9.19 5.93 2.71
CA ASN A 54 9.32 7.27 2.14
C ASN A 54 8.47 7.44 0.87
N TYR A 55 8.44 6.43 0.01
CA TYR A 55 7.60 6.44 -1.19
C TYR A 55 6.10 6.48 -0.83
N LEU A 56 5.67 5.61 0.09
CA LEU A 56 4.27 5.55 0.53
C LEU A 56 3.84 6.81 1.29
N TYR A 57 4.74 7.42 2.05
CA TYR A 57 4.52 8.69 2.73
C TYR A 57 4.21 9.81 1.72
N ASN A 58 4.97 9.88 0.61
CA ASN A 58 4.71 10.86 -0.45
C ASN A 58 3.35 10.63 -1.12
N LEU A 59 2.96 9.37 -1.36
CA LEU A 59 1.62 9.06 -1.87
C LEU A 59 0.50 9.45 -0.90
N TRP A 60 0.71 9.23 0.40
CA TRP A 60 -0.23 9.66 1.44
C TRP A 60 -0.39 11.18 1.48
N GLN A 61 0.72 11.93 1.41
CA GLN A 61 0.70 13.41 1.34
C GLN A 61 -0.08 13.93 0.13
N LEU A 62 -0.08 13.21 -0.98
CA LEU A 62 -0.86 13.53 -2.18
C LEU A 62 -2.34 13.12 -2.09
N GLY A 63 -2.78 12.54 -0.97
CA GLY A 63 -4.16 12.10 -0.75
C GLY A 63 -4.54 10.79 -1.46
N ALA A 64 -3.56 10.05 -1.98
CA ALA A 64 -3.81 8.76 -2.65
C ALA A 64 -4.23 7.66 -1.66
N LEU A 65 -3.79 7.77 -0.41
CA LEU A 65 -4.09 6.86 0.69
C LEU A 65 -5.01 7.54 1.71
N GLN A 66 -5.89 6.77 2.34
CA GLN A 66 -6.83 7.25 3.36
C GLN A 66 -6.14 7.40 4.72
N GLY A 67 -6.80 8.12 5.64
CA GLY A 67 -6.35 8.22 7.03
C GLY A 67 -5.78 9.60 7.38
N ALA A 68 -6.01 10.02 8.63
CA ALA A 68 -5.52 11.29 9.17
C ALA A 68 -4.02 11.23 9.54
N ARG A 69 -3.49 10.01 9.72
CA ARG A 69 -2.08 9.76 10.00
C ARG A 69 -1.52 8.74 9.02
N PRO A 70 -0.19 8.75 8.74
CA PRO A 70 0.43 7.80 7.82
C PRO A 70 0.15 6.33 8.20
N GLU A 71 0.15 6.01 9.50
CA GLU A 71 -0.10 4.64 9.99
C GLU A 71 -1.51 4.10 9.69
N ASP A 72 -2.48 4.98 9.45
CA ASP A 72 -3.83 4.58 9.08
C ASP A 72 -3.92 4.31 7.56
N GLY A 73 -2.99 4.87 6.77
CA GLY A 73 -2.96 4.78 5.31
C GLY A 73 -2.14 3.64 4.76
N TYR A 74 -1.04 3.28 5.43
CA TYR A 74 -0.20 2.15 5.03
C TYR A 74 0.55 1.51 6.19
N GLN A 75 0.92 0.24 5.99
CA GLN A 75 1.79 -0.52 6.88
C GLN A 75 2.80 -1.31 6.05
N VAL A 76 4.07 -1.26 6.48
CA VAL A 76 5.18 -2.02 5.88
C VAL A 76 5.77 -2.93 6.95
N SER A 77 5.80 -4.22 6.68
CA SER A 77 6.42 -5.25 7.53
C SER A 77 7.55 -5.91 6.75
N LEU A 78 8.75 -5.88 7.34
CA LEU A 78 9.96 -6.41 6.72
C LEU A 78 10.98 -6.73 7.82
N GLY A 79 11.15 -8.02 8.09
CA GLY A 79 12.08 -8.52 9.10
C GLY A 79 11.85 -9.98 9.44
N LEU A 80 12.82 -10.55 10.18
CA LEU A 80 12.68 -11.86 10.82
C LEU A 80 11.53 -11.83 11.82
N ASP A 81 10.65 -12.83 11.77
CA ASP A 81 9.44 -12.96 12.58
C ASP A 81 8.35 -11.88 12.34
N GLU A 82 8.59 -10.90 11.45
CA GLU A 82 7.55 -9.98 10.95
C GLU A 82 6.94 -10.47 9.63
N SER A 83 7.80 -10.72 8.64
CA SER A 83 7.40 -11.10 7.28
C SER A 83 8.16 -12.32 6.74
N MET A 84 9.31 -12.65 7.35
CA MET A 84 10.21 -13.72 6.92
C MET A 84 10.46 -14.69 8.06
N SER A 85 10.61 -15.96 7.72
CA SER A 85 11.13 -17.00 8.61
C SER A 85 12.65 -17.15 8.48
N ALA A 86 13.28 -17.87 9.41
CA ALA A 86 14.70 -18.20 9.30
C ALA A 86 15.02 -18.99 8.02
N THR A 87 14.12 -19.87 7.61
CA THR A 87 14.25 -20.65 6.36
C THR A 87 14.23 -19.74 5.12
N ASP A 88 13.37 -18.71 5.09
CA ASP A 88 13.34 -17.78 3.97
C ASP A 88 14.68 -17.03 3.81
N ILE A 89 15.34 -16.70 4.92
CA ILE A 89 16.63 -16.02 4.91
C ILE A 89 17.74 -16.95 4.41
N GLU A 90 17.75 -18.21 4.86
CA GLU A 90 18.68 -19.23 4.38
C GLU A 90 18.53 -19.51 2.88
N GLU A 91 17.30 -19.48 2.38
CA GLU A 91 16.99 -19.56 0.95
C GLU A 91 17.30 -18.27 0.17
N GLY A 92 17.76 -17.22 0.85
CA GLY A 92 18.12 -15.93 0.25
C GLY A 92 16.92 -15.09 -0.20
N LYS A 93 15.72 -15.35 0.32
CA LYS A 93 14.51 -14.58 0.03
C LYS A 93 14.40 -13.39 0.97
N MET A 94 13.97 -12.27 0.40
CA MET A 94 13.57 -11.09 1.17
C MET A 94 12.11 -10.76 0.85
N ILE A 95 11.22 -10.96 1.83
CA ILE A 95 9.77 -10.82 1.67
C ILE A 95 9.30 -9.55 2.38
N ALA A 96 8.78 -8.60 1.61
CA ALA A 96 8.17 -7.37 2.11
C ALA A 96 6.65 -7.51 2.10
N CYS A 97 6.01 -7.35 3.26
CA CYS A 97 4.55 -7.36 3.39
C CYS A 97 4.04 -5.92 3.47
N LEU A 98 3.23 -5.51 2.48
CA LEU A 98 2.67 -4.17 2.39
C LEU A 98 1.15 -4.22 2.50
N ARG A 99 0.58 -3.34 3.33
CA ARG A 99 -0.86 -3.10 3.43
C ARG A 99 -1.13 -1.64 3.14
N LEU A 100 -2.10 -1.37 2.28
CA LEU A 100 -2.43 -0.03 1.79
C LEU A 100 -3.93 0.21 1.89
N ALA A 101 -4.32 1.41 2.33
CA ALA A 101 -5.71 1.87 2.36
C ALA A 101 -5.93 2.92 1.26
N PRO A 102 -6.41 2.53 0.06
CA PRO A 102 -6.57 3.46 -1.06
C PRO A 102 -7.78 4.38 -0.89
N SER A 103 -7.68 5.62 -1.39
CA SER A 103 -8.81 6.54 -1.46
C SER A 103 -9.89 6.07 -2.45
N LYS A 104 -11.08 5.74 -1.93
CA LYS A 104 -12.24 5.34 -2.74
C LYS A 104 -13.07 6.55 -3.18
N PRO A 105 -13.58 6.58 -4.43
CA PRO A 105 -14.42 7.66 -4.90
C PRO A 105 -15.82 7.63 -4.27
N ALA A 106 -16.42 8.81 -4.06
CA ALA A 106 -17.83 8.93 -3.68
C ALA A 106 -18.71 8.65 -4.92
N GLU A 107 -19.29 7.46 -4.98
CA GLU A 107 -20.11 7.04 -6.11
C GLU A 107 -21.54 7.63 -6.09
N PHE A 108 -22.05 7.89 -4.88
CA PHE A 108 -23.39 8.44 -4.67
C PHE A 108 -23.31 9.58 -3.67
N ILE A 109 -24.00 10.67 -3.97
CA ILE A 109 -24.20 11.80 -3.07
C ILE A 109 -25.70 11.82 -2.75
N VAL A 110 -26.04 11.58 -1.49
CA VAL A 110 -27.44 11.61 -1.01
C VAL A 110 -27.64 12.93 -0.26
N LEU A 111 -28.55 13.75 -0.76
CA LEU A 111 -28.95 14.99 -0.10
C LEU A 111 -30.21 14.73 0.71
N LEU A 112 -30.11 14.90 2.03
CA LEU A 112 -31.23 14.79 2.94
C LEU A 112 -31.71 16.21 3.26
N PHE A 113 -32.96 16.51 2.91
CA PHE A 113 -33.58 17.80 3.20
C PHE A 113 -34.53 17.64 4.38
N SER A 114 -34.35 18.47 5.41
CA SER A 114 -35.30 18.65 6.51
C SER A 114 -35.77 20.10 6.51
N GLN A 115 -37.07 20.31 6.73
CA GLN A 115 -37.62 21.64 7.00
C GLN A 115 -37.69 21.92 8.51
N ASP A 116 -37.58 20.88 9.34
CA ASP A 116 -37.57 21.03 10.79
C ASP A 116 -36.15 21.40 11.24
N MET A 117 -36.02 22.56 11.88
CA MET A 117 -34.75 23.11 12.39
C MET A 117 -34.53 22.82 13.89
N VAL A 118 -35.19 21.77 14.41
CA VAL A 118 -35.11 21.37 15.83
C VAL A 118 -34.06 20.28 16.04
#